data_AF-A0A1J3D2J1-F1
#
_entry.id   AF-A0A1J3D2J1-F1
#
_cell.length_a   1.000
_cell.length_b   1.000
_cell.length_c   1.000
_cell.angle_alpha   90.00
_cell.angle_beta   90.00
_cell.angle_gamma   90.00
#
_symmetry.space_group_name_H-M   'P 1'
#
loop_
_entity.id
_entity.type
_entity.pdbx_description
1 polymer ?
#
loop_
_entity_poly.entity_id
_entity_poly.type
_entity_poly.pdbx_seq_one_letter_code
_entity_poly.pdbx_strand_id
1 'polypeptide(L)'
;MVTEPNPKKFPVLSYVLGRLPSFTGRSSSPSSSSSAPALDVEQPPSSIEIVTQMPHLAQPGVLASMTGAISDVAETRSILRTLGPRPDHETVDKARAKLSEIVASLSESFEDIALNEAAAKDEKRRQEMDQEKTWCESILKLDEVHASYEKLLKEAEERLVRIYESAEKNAAADEESVAEVEVNEEVVGILQHASANPVDRVDLSGRKLRLLPEAFGRIQGLLLLNLSDNKLEAIPDSIAGLHSLVELDVSGNLLETLPDSIGLLSKLKILNVSTNKLTALPDSICRCGSLVILDVSFNRLTYLPTNIGSELVNLEKLLIQYNKIRSFPTSVGEMRSLKFLDAHFNELHGLPDSFVLLTNLEYLNLSSNFSDLQDLPSAFGDLITLQELDLSNNQIHALPDTFGTLESLTKLNLDQNPLVVPPEEVVKEGAEAVRMYMGERRIRILEEEETRMKMESEMEQTDAGWLTRTTSKLKTYVTDVSEYLVPTTPRDPYLERKL
;
A
#
# COMPACT_ATOMS: atom_id res chain seq x y z
N MET A 1 1.43 0.94 -15.20
CA MET A 1 2.69 0.38 -15.76
C MET A 1 2.76 -1.08 -15.38
N VAL A 2 2.63 -2.01 -16.34
CA VAL A 2 2.66 -3.45 -16.06
C VAL A 2 4.10 -3.84 -15.74
N THR A 3 4.28 -4.45 -14.57
CA THR A 3 5.53 -4.89 -13.95
C THR A 3 6.44 -5.62 -14.93
N GLU A 4 7.37 -4.90 -15.56
CA GLU A 4 8.58 -5.55 -16.05
C GLU A 4 9.33 -6.11 -14.84
N PRO A 5 9.94 -7.30 -14.94
CA PRO A 5 10.78 -7.79 -13.86
C PRO A 5 11.80 -6.70 -13.56
N ASN A 6 11.79 -6.24 -12.31
CA ASN A 6 12.66 -5.15 -11.90
C ASN A 6 14.10 -5.65 -12.08
N PRO A 7 14.93 -4.98 -12.90
CA PRO A 7 16.29 -5.42 -13.17
C PRO A 7 17.16 -5.45 -11.89
N LYS A 8 16.76 -4.74 -10.82
CA LYS A 8 17.38 -4.83 -9.50
C LYS A 8 16.96 -6.05 -8.68
N LYS A 9 15.77 -6.62 -8.94
CA LYS A 9 15.18 -7.75 -8.19
C LYS A 9 15.43 -9.09 -8.90
N PHE A 10 15.39 -9.11 -10.22
CA PHE A 10 15.58 -10.29 -11.06
C PHE A 10 16.54 -9.97 -12.22
N PRO A 11 17.82 -9.72 -11.93
CA PRO A 11 18.79 -9.22 -12.91
C PRO A 11 19.00 -10.19 -14.08
N VAL A 12 19.12 -11.50 -13.81
CA VAL A 12 19.41 -12.51 -14.85
C VAL A 12 18.18 -12.71 -15.73
N LEU A 13 16.99 -12.82 -15.14
CA LEU A 13 15.72 -12.94 -15.87
C LEU A 13 15.42 -11.70 -16.71
N SER A 14 15.68 -10.51 -16.18
CA SER A 14 15.50 -9.26 -16.94
C SER A 14 16.44 -9.21 -18.15
N TYR A 15 17.69 -9.64 -17.98
CA TYR A 15 18.65 -9.74 -19.09
C TYR A 15 18.19 -10.73 -20.16
N VAL A 16 17.76 -11.94 -19.78
CA VAL A 16 17.32 -12.96 -20.76
C VAL A 16 16.02 -12.53 -21.46
N LEU A 17 15.04 -11.98 -20.73
CA LEU A 17 13.80 -11.46 -21.32
C LEU A 17 14.05 -10.29 -22.29
N GLY A 18 15.06 -9.45 -22.02
CA GLY A 18 15.48 -8.38 -22.92
C GLY A 18 16.15 -8.88 -24.21
N ARG A 19 16.59 -10.14 -24.26
CA ARG A 19 17.22 -10.78 -25.42
C ARG A 19 16.26 -11.67 -26.22
N LEU A 20 15.05 -11.91 -25.74
CA LEU A 20 14.04 -12.64 -26.50
C LEU A 20 13.55 -11.77 -27.68
N PRO A 21 13.42 -12.33 -28.90
CA PRO A 21 12.67 -11.66 -29.94
C PRO A 21 11.23 -11.50 -29.44
N SER A 22 10.80 -10.26 -29.28
CA SER A 22 9.42 -9.95 -28.90
C SER A 22 8.47 -10.65 -29.87
N PHE A 23 7.62 -11.54 -29.37
CA PHE A 23 6.44 -12.05 -30.08
C PHE A 23 5.42 -10.91 -30.26
N THR A 24 5.81 -9.83 -30.92
CA THR A 24 4.92 -8.80 -31.46
C THR A 24 4.42 -9.31 -32.81
N GLY A 25 3.10 -9.33 -32.97
CA GLY A 25 2.39 -10.00 -34.05
C GLY A 25 2.92 -9.74 -35.46
N ARG A 26 2.97 -10.83 -36.25
CA ARG A 26 3.04 -10.77 -37.71
C ARG A 26 1.81 -10.04 -38.25
N SER A 27 2.02 -8.86 -38.85
CA SER A 27 1.17 -8.37 -39.94
C SER A 27 1.78 -8.78 -41.27
N SER A 28 0.94 -9.32 -42.15
CA SER A 28 1.25 -9.96 -43.42
C SER A 28 1.66 -8.99 -44.53
N SER A 29 2.73 -9.29 -45.27
CA SER A 29 2.70 -9.63 -46.72
C SER A 29 4.12 -9.85 -47.28
N PRO A 30 4.29 -10.60 -48.40
CA PRO A 30 5.57 -11.21 -48.78
C PRO A 30 6.22 -10.54 -50.00
N SER A 31 7.55 -10.37 -49.98
CA SER A 31 8.39 -10.44 -51.18
C SER A 31 9.89 -10.56 -50.87
N SER A 32 10.47 -11.65 -51.38
CA SER A 32 11.82 -11.85 -51.95
C SER A 32 13.09 -11.26 -51.29
N SER A 33 13.93 -12.21 -50.85
CA SER A 33 15.37 -12.38 -51.09
C SER A 33 16.44 -11.49 -50.41
N SER A 34 17.25 -12.22 -49.65
CA SER A 34 18.72 -12.15 -49.52
C SER A 34 19.35 -11.37 -48.37
N SER A 35 20.38 -12.02 -47.80
CA SER A 35 21.39 -11.59 -46.83
C SER A 35 20.91 -11.22 -45.42
N ALA A 36 21.37 -12.02 -44.45
CA ALA A 36 21.33 -11.68 -43.04
C ALA A 36 22.13 -10.40 -42.76
N PRO A 37 21.64 -9.52 -41.90
CA PRO A 37 22.50 -8.64 -41.13
C PRO A 37 22.43 -8.99 -39.63
N ALA A 38 23.59 -8.86 -38.99
CA ALA A 38 23.76 -8.98 -37.56
C ALA A 38 22.83 -8.01 -36.81
N LEU A 39 22.21 -8.50 -35.74
CA LEU A 39 21.40 -7.70 -34.83
C LEU A 39 22.32 -6.90 -33.91
N ASP A 40 22.66 -5.67 -34.34
CA ASP A 40 23.06 -4.60 -33.43
C ASP A 40 21.79 -4.05 -32.77
N VAL A 41 21.58 -4.43 -31.50
CA VAL A 41 20.58 -3.81 -30.62
C VAL A 41 21.39 -3.08 -29.54
N GLU A 42 21.25 -1.76 -29.47
CA GLU A 42 21.84 -0.93 -28.41
C GLU A 42 21.51 -1.52 -27.04
N GLN A 43 22.56 -1.90 -26.30
CA GLN A 43 22.43 -2.55 -24.99
C GLN A 43 22.13 -1.52 -23.89
N PRO A 44 21.13 -1.75 -23.03
CA PRO A 44 20.93 -0.92 -21.84
C PRO A 44 22.13 -1.04 -20.88
N PRO A 45 22.51 0.02 -20.15
CA PRO A 45 23.73 0.02 -19.31
C PRO A 45 23.75 -1.08 -18.24
N SER A 46 22.58 -1.47 -17.70
CA SER A 46 22.45 -2.57 -16.73
C SER A 46 22.79 -3.95 -17.31
N SER A 47 22.60 -4.14 -18.62
CA SER A 47 22.93 -5.39 -19.31
C SER A 47 24.44 -5.56 -19.53
N ILE A 48 25.19 -4.46 -19.51
CA ILE A 48 26.66 -4.49 -19.59
C ILE A 48 27.23 -4.88 -18.21
N GLU A 49 26.70 -4.32 -17.12
CA GLU A 49 27.13 -4.65 -15.75
C GLU A 49 26.94 -6.13 -15.42
N ILE A 50 25.77 -6.72 -15.75
CA ILE A 50 25.54 -8.14 -15.47
C ILE A 50 26.45 -9.06 -16.27
N VAL A 51 26.78 -8.71 -17.53
CA VAL A 51 27.70 -9.48 -18.37
C VAL A 51 29.14 -9.36 -17.88
N THR A 52 29.53 -8.24 -17.25
CA THR A 52 30.83 -8.14 -16.59
C THR A 52 30.93 -8.98 -15.31
N GLN A 53 29.81 -9.18 -14.60
CA GLN A 53 29.75 -10.05 -13.41
C GLN A 53 29.60 -11.53 -13.77
N MET A 54 28.97 -11.84 -14.91
CA MET A 54 28.71 -13.20 -15.41
C MET A 54 29.17 -13.35 -16.87
N PRO A 55 30.48 -13.55 -17.12
CA PRO A 55 31.06 -13.51 -18.47
C PRO A 55 30.57 -14.63 -19.40
N HIS A 56 30.12 -15.77 -18.85
CA HIS A 56 29.61 -16.90 -19.62
C HIS A 56 28.15 -16.73 -20.08
N LEU A 57 27.46 -15.70 -19.59
CA LEU A 57 26.06 -15.40 -19.91
C LEU A 57 25.86 -14.96 -21.38
N ALA A 58 26.94 -14.51 -22.03
CA ALA A 58 26.92 -14.12 -23.45
C ALA A 58 27.02 -15.31 -24.43
N GLN A 59 27.25 -16.54 -23.94
CA GLN A 59 27.38 -17.70 -24.82
C GLN A 59 26.02 -18.11 -25.43
N PRO A 60 25.92 -18.32 -26.75
CA PRO A 60 24.65 -18.67 -27.42
C PRO A 60 24.00 -19.96 -26.91
N GLY A 61 24.80 -20.94 -26.47
CA GLY A 61 24.29 -22.22 -25.94
C GLY A 61 23.61 -22.07 -24.57
N VAL A 62 24.21 -21.27 -23.69
CA VAL A 62 23.65 -20.98 -22.35
C VAL A 62 22.37 -20.15 -22.49
N LEU A 63 22.37 -19.14 -23.37
CA LEU A 63 21.19 -18.34 -23.68
C LEU A 63 20.03 -19.15 -24.26
N ALA A 64 20.30 -20.13 -25.12
CA ALA A 64 19.27 -21.01 -25.66
C ALA A 64 18.63 -21.89 -24.57
N SER A 65 19.45 -22.46 -23.68
CA SER A 65 18.95 -23.23 -22.52
C SER A 65 18.17 -22.37 -21.53
N MET A 66 18.64 -21.14 -21.27
CA MET A 66 17.96 -20.16 -20.42
C MET A 66 16.64 -19.69 -21.02
N THR A 67 16.59 -19.47 -22.34
CA THR A 67 15.37 -19.08 -23.07
C THR A 67 14.28 -20.16 -22.96
N GLY A 68 14.65 -21.44 -23.08
CA GLY A 68 13.71 -22.54 -22.89
C GLY A 68 13.17 -22.63 -21.45
N ALA A 69 13.97 -22.22 -20.45
CA ALA A 69 13.59 -22.28 -19.04
C ALA A 69 12.61 -21.17 -18.60
N ILE A 70 12.40 -20.14 -19.42
CA ILE A 70 11.58 -18.96 -19.09
C ILE A 70 10.38 -18.76 -20.01
N SER A 71 10.05 -19.73 -20.86
CA SER A 71 8.87 -19.66 -21.75
C SER A 71 7.59 -19.41 -20.95
N ASP A 72 7.44 -20.09 -19.82
CA ASP A 72 6.27 -19.95 -18.92
C ASP A 72 6.15 -18.51 -18.37
N VAL A 73 7.29 -17.88 -18.07
CA VAL A 73 7.34 -16.48 -17.56
C VAL A 73 6.81 -15.50 -18.61
N ALA A 74 7.17 -15.70 -19.87
CA ALA A 74 6.74 -14.84 -20.97
C ALA A 74 5.25 -14.99 -21.28
N GLU A 75 4.71 -16.20 -21.17
CA GLU A 75 3.28 -16.47 -21.34
C GLU A 75 2.46 -15.83 -20.21
N THR A 76 2.84 -16.04 -18.94
CA THR A 76 2.15 -15.41 -17.80
C THR A 76 2.26 -13.88 -17.82
N ARG A 77 3.38 -13.32 -18.31
CA ARG A 77 3.55 -11.88 -18.54
C ARG A 77 2.51 -11.31 -19.51
N SER A 78 2.18 -12.05 -20.58
CA SER A 78 1.17 -11.64 -21.56
C SER A 78 -0.22 -11.61 -20.94
N ILE A 79 -0.53 -12.59 -20.09
CA ILE A 79 -1.81 -12.70 -19.38
C ILE A 79 -1.96 -11.58 -18.33
N LEU A 80 -0.91 -11.25 -17.58
CA LEU A 80 -0.97 -10.15 -16.61
C LEU A 80 -1.16 -8.78 -17.26
N ARG A 81 -0.66 -8.59 -18.48
CA ARG A 81 -0.92 -7.35 -19.25
C ARG A 81 -2.41 -7.15 -19.53
N THR A 82 -3.21 -8.21 -19.64
CA THR A 82 -4.65 -8.10 -19.85
C THR A 82 -5.44 -7.96 -18.56
N LEU A 83 -4.90 -8.40 -17.42
CA LEU A 83 -5.56 -8.41 -16.11
C LEU A 83 -5.46 -7.08 -15.34
N GLY A 84 -4.46 -6.23 -15.62
CA GLY A 84 -4.32 -4.90 -15.02
C GLY A 84 -3.42 -4.86 -13.77
N PRO A 85 -3.42 -3.73 -13.02
CA PRO A 85 -2.56 -3.54 -11.85
C PRO A 85 -2.91 -4.49 -10.71
N ARG A 86 -1.93 -4.79 -9.85
CA ARG A 86 -2.16 -5.59 -8.64
C ARG A 86 -3.05 -4.80 -7.66
N PRO A 87 -4.12 -5.40 -7.11
CA PRO A 87 -4.90 -4.78 -6.04
C PRO A 87 -4.02 -4.40 -4.84
N ASP A 88 -4.41 -3.36 -4.11
CA ASP A 88 -3.78 -3.05 -2.83
C ASP A 88 -4.14 -4.10 -1.76
N HIS A 89 -3.29 -4.22 -0.74
CA HIS A 89 -3.44 -5.22 0.31
C HIS A 89 -4.75 -5.04 1.10
N GLU A 90 -5.12 -3.79 1.37
CA GLU A 90 -6.34 -3.47 2.12
C GLU A 90 -7.62 -3.90 1.37
N THR A 91 -7.67 -3.73 0.05
CA THR A 91 -8.79 -4.18 -0.79
C THR A 91 -8.88 -5.70 -0.80
N VAL A 92 -7.73 -6.40 -0.81
CA VAL A 92 -7.68 -7.86 -0.70
C VAL A 92 -8.22 -8.33 0.65
N ASP A 93 -7.84 -7.68 1.75
CA ASP A 93 -8.33 -8.02 3.09
C ASP A 93 -9.81 -7.70 3.26
N LYS A 94 -10.28 -6.54 2.78
CA LYS A 94 -11.70 -6.18 2.79
C LYS A 94 -12.52 -7.17 1.97
N ALA A 95 -12.03 -7.58 0.80
CA ALA A 95 -12.68 -8.60 -0.02
C ALA A 95 -12.75 -9.95 0.72
N ARG A 96 -11.67 -10.34 1.41
CA ARG A 96 -11.63 -11.56 2.23
C ARG A 96 -12.62 -11.50 3.39
N ALA A 97 -12.65 -10.40 4.14
CA ALA A 97 -13.55 -10.20 5.27
C ALA A 97 -15.02 -10.21 4.84
N LYS A 98 -15.36 -9.48 3.76
CA LYS A 98 -16.71 -9.48 3.18
C LYS A 98 -17.13 -10.87 2.71
N LEU A 99 -16.23 -11.61 2.07
CA LEU A 99 -16.52 -12.97 1.63
C LEU A 99 -16.79 -13.90 2.83
N SER A 100 -16.03 -13.76 3.92
CA SER A 100 -16.31 -14.46 5.17
C SER A 100 -17.68 -14.08 5.77
N GLU A 101 -18.05 -12.81 5.74
CA GLU A 101 -19.36 -12.32 6.21
C GLU A 101 -20.52 -12.87 5.35
N ILE A 102 -20.37 -12.85 4.02
CA ILE A 102 -21.36 -13.45 3.09
C ILE A 102 -21.49 -14.96 3.33
N VAL A 103 -20.38 -15.66 3.56
CA VAL A 103 -20.42 -17.10 3.88
C VAL A 103 -21.10 -17.35 5.23
N ALA A 104 -20.85 -16.52 6.24
CA ALA A 104 -21.50 -16.61 7.54
C ALA A 104 -23.01 -16.32 7.46
N SER A 105 -23.41 -15.26 6.75
CA SER A 105 -24.83 -14.91 6.57
C SER A 105 -25.59 -15.93 5.73
N LEU A 106 -24.95 -16.55 4.74
CA LEU A 106 -25.51 -17.70 4.03
C LEU A 106 -25.73 -18.87 4.98
N SER A 107 -24.77 -19.17 5.86
CA SER A 107 -24.89 -20.23 6.88
C SER A 107 -26.04 -19.97 7.87
N GLU A 108 -26.20 -18.74 8.37
CA GLU A 108 -27.31 -18.36 9.25
C GLU A 108 -28.66 -18.39 8.52
N SER A 109 -28.71 -17.97 7.25
CA SER A 109 -29.93 -18.04 6.46
C SER A 109 -30.42 -19.47 6.23
N PHE A 110 -29.52 -20.46 6.17
CA PHE A 110 -29.90 -21.88 6.11
C PHE A 110 -30.58 -22.38 7.39
N GLU A 111 -30.31 -21.77 8.55
CA GLU A 111 -31.01 -22.08 9.81
C GLU A 111 -32.40 -21.40 9.88
N ASP A 112 -32.53 -20.17 9.37
CA ASP A 112 -33.78 -19.39 9.39
C ASP A 112 -34.80 -19.74 8.29
N ILE A 113 -34.35 -20.29 7.14
CA ILE A 113 -35.24 -20.74 6.04
C ILE A 113 -36.18 -21.89 6.47
N ALA A 114 -35.99 -22.47 7.67
CA ALA A 114 -36.95 -23.39 8.26
C ALA A 114 -38.28 -22.73 8.69
N LEU A 115 -38.41 -21.38 8.71
CA LEU A 115 -39.53 -20.74 9.42
C LEU A 115 -40.33 -19.61 8.74
N ASN A 116 -40.09 -19.11 7.51
CA ASN A 116 -41.06 -18.17 6.90
C ASN A 116 -41.00 -17.96 5.37
N GLU A 117 -42.16 -17.67 4.78
CA GLU A 117 -42.39 -17.34 3.37
C GLU A 117 -42.27 -15.82 3.11
N ALA A 118 -41.14 -15.36 2.55
CA ALA A 118 -40.96 -14.00 2.02
C ALA A 118 -40.18 -13.97 0.67
N ALA A 119 -40.53 -14.87 -0.25
CA ALA A 119 -39.74 -15.23 -1.45
C ALA A 119 -39.31 -14.08 -2.40
N ALA A 120 -40.06 -12.98 -2.54
CA ALA A 120 -39.74 -11.96 -3.56
C ALA A 120 -38.70 -10.92 -3.12
N LYS A 121 -38.64 -10.59 -1.83
CA LYS A 121 -37.64 -9.63 -1.30
C LYS A 121 -36.30 -10.32 -0.99
N ASP A 122 -36.35 -11.64 -0.81
CA ASP A 122 -35.17 -12.48 -0.57
C ASP A 122 -34.39 -12.75 -1.85
N GLU A 123 -35.06 -12.92 -2.99
CA GLU A 123 -34.40 -13.17 -4.28
C GLU A 123 -33.53 -11.99 -4.72
N LYS A 124 -34.02 -10.75 -4.58
CA LYS A 124 -33.24 -9.55 -4.93
C LYS A 124 -32.00 -9.39 -4.02
N ARG A 125 -32.15 -9.66 -2.71
CA ARG A 125 -31.02 -9.64 -1.77
C ARG A 125 -29.98 -10.71 -2.09
N ARG A 126 -30.42 -11.91 -2.46
CA ARG A 126 -29.52 -12.99 -2.89
C ARG A 126 -28.72 -12.60 -4.13
N GLN A 127 -29.36 -11.98 -5.11
CA GLN A 127 -28.68 -11.51 -6.32
C GLN A 127 -27.65 -10.40 -6.03
N GLU A 128 -27.97 -9.45 -5.15
CA GLU A 128 -27.02 -8.41 -4.70
C GLU A 128 -25.83 -9.04 -3.96
N MET A 129 -26.07 -10.02 -3.07
CA MET A 129 -25.00 -10.76 -2.38
C MET A 129 -24.15 -11.61 -3.35
N ASP A 130 -24.74 -12.27 -4.33
CA ASP A 130 -24.02 -13.05 -5.34
C ASP A 130 -23.15 -12.15 -6.24
N GLN A 131 -23.65 -10.97 -6.60
CA GLN A 131 -22.86 -9.97 -7.32
C GLN A 131 -21.68 -9.46 -6.48
N GLU A 132 -21.91 -9.16 -5.20
CA GLU A 132 -20.83 -8.70 -4.31
C GLU A 132 -19.79 -9.81 -4.04
N LYS A 133 -20.25 -11.07 -3.90
CA LYS A 133 -19.39 -12.24 -3.78
C LYS A 133 -18.52 -12.44 -5.02
N THR A 134 -19.12 -12.41 -6.21
CA THR A 134 -18.37 -12.58 -7.47
C THR A 134 -17.34 -11.48 -7.68
N TRP A 135 -17.64 -10.25 -7.24
CA TRP A 135 -16.70 -9.15 -7.23
C TRP A 135 -15.53 -9.39 -6.25
N CYS A 136 -15.79 -9.79 -5.00
CA CYS A 136 -14.75 -10.11 -4.01
C CYS A 136 -13.87 -11.29 -4.47
N GLU A 137 -14.47 -12.35 -5.02
CA GLU A 137 -13.73 -13.49 -5.59
C GLU A 137 -12.81 -13.08 -6.74
N SER A 138 -13.23 -12.11 -7.55
CA SER A 138 -12.44 -11.61 -8.68
C SER A 138 -11.18 -10.87 -8.20
N ILE A 139 -11.29 -10.08 -7.12
CA ILE A 139 -10.14 -9.40 -6.49
C ILE A 139 -9.14 -10.41 -5.93
N LEU A 140 -9.62 -11.40 -5.18
CA LEU A 140 -8.76 -12.42 -4.58
C LEU A 140 -8.05 -13.25 -5.66
N LYS A 141 -8.77 -13.65 -6.72
CA LYS A 141 -8.17 -14.33 -7.87
C LYS A 141 -7.11 -13.48 -8.57
N LEU A 142 -7.34 -12.17 -8.68
CA LEU A 142 -6.38 -11.26 -9.29
C LEU A 142 -5.09 -11.19 -8.45
N ASP A 143 -5.18 -11.02 -7.13
CA ASP A 143 -4.00 -11.02 -6.24
C ASP A 143 -3.28 -12.38 -6.24
N GLU A 144 -4.01 -13.50 -6.24
CA GLU A 144 -3.43 -14.84 -6.32
C GLU A 144 -2.65 -15.06 -7.63
N VAL A 145 -3.17 -14.55 -8.76
CA VAL A 145 -2.46 -14.61 -10.05
C VAL A 145 -1.20 -13.74 -10.03
N HIS A 146 -1.23 -12.55 -9.40
CA HIS A 146 -0.03 -11.72 -9.23
C HIS A 146 1.00 -12.37 -8.30
N ALA A 147 0.57 -12.98 -7.19
CA ALA A 147 1.44 -13.67 -6.24
C ALA A 147 2.08 -14.94 -6.83
N SER A 148 1.30 -15.74 -7.56
CA SER A 148 1.81 -16.92 -8.27
C SER A 148 2.80 -16.53 -9.37
N TYR A 149 2.57 -15.43 -10.07
CA TYR A 149 3.55 -14.90 -11.03
C TYR A 149 4.84 -14.43 -10.34
N GLU A 150 4.75 -13.73 -9.22
CA GLU A 150 5.94 -13.30 -8.47
C GLU A 150 6.77 -14.50 -7.98
N LYS A 151 6.10 -15.57 -7.54
CA LYS A 151 6.76 -16.85 -7.22
C LYS A 151 7.42 -17.47 -8.47
N LEU A 152 6.72 -17.47 -9.60
CA LEU A 152 7.22 -18.00 -10.86
C LEU A 152 8.43 -17.19 -11.38
N LEU A 153 8.45 -15.87 -11.18
CA LEU A 153 9.63 -15.03 -11.45
C LEU A 153 10.82 -15.42 -10.57
N LYS A 154 10.59 -15.65 -9.26
CA LYS A 154 11.64 -16.09 -8.33
C LYS A 154 12.19 -17.47 -8.71
N GLU A 155 11.31 -18.43 -8.97
CA GLU A 155 11.70 -19.78 -9.41
C GLU A 155 12.41 -19.76 -10.77
N ALA A 156 12.00 -18.86 -11.68
CA ALA A 156 12.67 -18.67 -12.96
C ALA A 156 14.08 -18.08 -12.78
N GLU A 157 14.25 -17.05 -11.95
CA GLU A 157 15.57 -16.50 -11.61
C GLU A 157 16.47 -17.57 -10.99
N GLU A 158 15.98 -18.33 -10.02
CA GLU A 158 16.72 -19.43 -9.39
C GLU A 158 17.06 -20.55 -10.38
N ARG A 159 16.17 -20.86 -11.33
CA ARG A 159 16.46 -21.81 -12.42
C ARG A 159 17.56 -21.27 -13.34
N LEU A 160 17.51 -20.00 -13.71
CA LEU A 160 18.51 -19.36 -14.55
C LEU A 160 19.88 -19.33 -13.87
N VAL A 161 19.93 -18.96 -12.58
CA VAL A 161 21.15 -19.00 -11.77
C VAL A 161 21.70 -20.42 -11.70
N ARG A 162 20.86 -21.44 -11.45
CA ARG A 162 21.29 -22.85 -11.47
C ARG A 162 21.79 -23.33 -12.83
N ILE A 163 21.18 -22.91 -13.93
CA ILE A 163 21.65 -23.22 -15.29
C ILE A 163 23.02 -22.58 -15.53
N TYR A 164 23.22 -21.34 -15.06
CA TYR A 164 24.49 -20.66 -15.13
C TYR A 164 25.56 -21.35 -14.25
N GLU A 165 25.24 -21.63 -12.99
CA GLU A 165 26.14 -22.32 -12.05
C GLU A 165 26.47 -23.75 -12.48
N SER A 166 25.53 -24.47 -13.11
CA SER A 166 25.82 -25.81 -13.65
C SER A 166 26.69 -25.76 -14.90
N ALA A 167 26.64 -24.67 -15.67
CA ALA A 167 27.61 -24.40 -16.73
C ALA A 167 29.01 -24.08 -16.17
N GLU A 168 29.11 -23.46 -14.99
CA GLU A 168 30.37 -23.23 -14.25
C GLU A 168 30.89 -24.48 -13.51
N LYS A 169 30.01 -25.25 -12.85
CA LYS A 169 30.34 -26.46 -12.07
C LYS A 169 30.80 -27.65 -12.92
N ASN A 170 30.63 -27.61 -14.25
CA ASN A 170 31.35 -28.51 -15.14
C ASN A 170 32.87 -28.24 -15.21
N ALA A 171 33.39 -27.26 -14.44
CA ALA A 171 34.81 -27.00 -14.27
C ALA A 171 35.32 -27.07 -12.81
N ALA A 172 34.46 -27.29 -11.80
CA ALA A 172 34.90 -27.44 -10.42
C ALA A 172 33.93 -28.28 -9.60
N ALA A 173 34.33 -29.52 -9.31
CA ALA A 173 33.80 -30.31 -8.21
C ALA A 173 34.58 -29.94 -6.96
N ASP A 174 33.91 -29.48 -5.89
CA ASP A 174 33.88 -30.17 -4.60
C ASP A 174 33.25 -29.32 -3.48
N GLU A 175 32.60 -30.08 -2.59
CA GLU A 175 32.34 -29.85 -1.17
C GLU A 175 31.46 -28.68 -0.69
N GLU A 176 30.35 -29.06 -0.05
CA GLU A 176 29.68 -28.21 0.94
C GLU A 176 29.42 -29.05 2.20
N SER A 177 30.15 -28.73 3.27
CA SER A 177 30.10 -29.37 4.57
C SER A 177 28.94 -28.81 5.41
N VAL A 178 28.18 -29.70 6.04
CA VAL A 178 27.12 -29.37 7.01
C VAL A 178 27.76 -28.85 8.30
N ALA A 179 27.55 -27.58 8.64
CA ALA A 179 28.04 -26.98 9.88
C ALA A 179 27.18 -27.41 11.07
N GLU A 180 27.81 -28.05 12.06
CA GLU A 180 27.22 -28.36 13.36
C GLU A 180 26.83 -27.08 14.10
N VAL A 181 25.66 -27.10 14.75
CA VAL A 181 25.11 -25.98 15.53
C VAL A 181 25.88 -25.90 16.87
N GLU A 182 26.85 -25.00 16.96
CA GLU A 182 27.48 -24.65 18.23
C GLU A 182 26.44 -24.05 19.19
N VAL A 183 26.16 -24.77 20.28
CA VAL A 183 25.32 -24.29 21.37
C VAL A 183 26.11 -23.24 22.15
N ASN A 184 25.66 -21.99 22.12
CA ASN A 184 26.38 -20.88 22.75
C ASN A 184 26.34 -21.00 24.29
N GLU A 185 27.49 -21.22 24.95
CA GLU A 185 27.56 -21.52 26.40
C GLU A 185 26.95 -20.41 27.29
N GLU A 186 27.04 -19.14 26.87
CA GLU A 186 26.45 -18.00 27.59
C GLU A 186 24.92 -18.04 27.63
N VAL A 187 24.29 -18.46 26.53
CA VAL A 187 22.83 -18.64 26.46
C VAL A 187 22.37 -19.71 27.45
N VAL A 188 23.12 -20.81 27.54
CA VAL A 188 22.85 -21.87 28.51
C VAL A 188 23.03 -21.36 29.94
N GLY A 189 24.06 -20.55 30.19
CA GLY A 189 24.30 -19.91 31.50
C GLY A 189 23.15 -18.98 31.94
N ILE A 190 22.62 -18.15 31.03
CA ILE A 190 21.48 -17.28 31.32
C ILE A 190 20.22 -18.10 31.62
N LEU A 191 19.96 -19.16 30.85
CA LEU A 191 18.81 -20.04 31.08
C LEU A 191 18.91 -20.75 32.43
N GLN A 192 20.11 -21.20 32.83
CA GLN A 192 20.34 -21.78 34.15
C GLN A 192 20.14 -20.74 35.27
N HIS A 193 20.68 -19.53 35.10
CA HIS A 193 20.51 -18.47 36.08
C HIS A 193 19.05 -18.04 36.23
N ALA A 194 18.34 -17.88 35.11
CA ALA A 194 16.91 -17.54 35.07
C ALA A 194 16.02 -18.63 35.66
N SER A 195 16.48 -19.89 35.71
CA SER A 195 15.76 -20.97 36.39
C SER A 195 15.82 -20.87 37.92
N ALA A 196 16.86 -20.22 38.46
CA ALA A 196 17.10 -20.11 39.90
C ALA A 196 16.74 -18.73 40.47
N ASN A 197 16.85 -17.66 39.67
CA ASN A 197 16.64 -16.28 40.08
C ASN A 197 15.75 -15.53 39.07
N PRO A 198 14.91 -14.58 39.52
CA PRO A 198 14.17 -13.72 38.60
C PRO A 198 15.14 -12.84 37.80
N VAL A 199 15.01 -12.86 36.48
CA VAL A 199 15.80 -12.03 35.56
C VAL A 199 14.85 -11.07 34.86
N ASP A 200 15.05 -9.78 35.08
CA ASP A 200 14.25 -8.70 34.51
C ASP A 200 14.84 -8.15 33.22
N ARG A 201 16.16 -8.26 33.03
CA ARG A 201 16.88 -7.77 31.85
C ARG A 201 17.85 -8.83 31.32
N VAL A 202 17.78 -9.11 30.02
CA VAL A 202 18.72 -9.97 29.32
C VAL A 202 19.29 -9.20 28.13
N ASP A 203 20.62 -9.10 28.08
CA ASP A 203 21.34 -8.52 26.95
C ASP A 203 22.25 -9.58 26.33
N LEU A 204 21.94 -9.92 25.08
CA LEU A 204 22.62 -10.89 24.23
C LEU A 204 23.04 -10.25 22.91
N SER A 205 23.20 -8.93 22.89
CA SER A 205 23.61 -8.19 21.69
C SER A 205 25.01 -8.56 21.20
N GLY A 206 25.22 -8.59 19.88
CA GLY A 206 26.55 -8.76 19.28
C GLY A 206 27.15 -10.18 19.41
N ARG A 207 26.36 -11.19 19.80
CA ARG A 207 26.86 -12.54 20.16
C ARG A 207 26.90 -13.53 18.99
N LYS A 208 26.63 -13.08 17.76
CA LYS A 208 26.58 -13.91 16.54
C LYS A 208 25.64 -15.11 16.65
N LEU A 209 24.60 -15.01 17.48
CA LEU A 209 23.61 -16.07 17.68
C LEU A 209 22.87 -16.37 16.39
N ARG A 210 22.78 -17.65 16.00
CA ARG A 210 22.01 -18.08 14.82
C ARG A 210 20.56 -18.43 15.17
N LEU A 211 20.33 -18.89 16.38
CA LEU A 211 19.03 -19.36 16.86
C LEU A 211 18.82 -18.90 18.30
N LEU A 212 17.58 -18.57 18.64
CA LEU A 212 17.13 -18.37 20.01
C LEU A 212 16.44 -19.66 20.50
N PRO A 213 16.96 -20.33 21.54
CA PRO A 213 16.31 -21.54 22.08
C PRO A 213 14.90 -21.27 22.60
N GLU A 214 13.98 -22.21 22.37
CA GLU A 214 12.58 -22.10 22.85
C GLU A 214 12.47 -21.98 24.38
N ALA A 215 13.50 -22.43 25.10
CA ALA A 215 13.56 -22.31 26.55
C ALA A 215 13.54 -20.86 27.05
N PHE A 216 13.91 -19.86 26.23
CA PHE A 216 13.82 -18.45 26.59
C PHE A 216 12.39 -18.01 26.90
N GLY A 217 11.40 -18.57 26.21
CA GLY A 217 9.98 -18.31 26.48
C GLY A 217 9.52 -18.67 27.88
N ARG A 218 10.32 -19.43 28.64
CA ARG A 218 9.99 -19.84 30.01
C ARG A 218 10.45 -18.85 31.09
N ILE A 219 11.25 -17.84 30.73
CA ILE A 219 11.78 -16.85 31.68
C ILE A 219 10.64 -15.93 32.12
N GLN A 220 10.10 -16.21 33.30
CA GLN A 220 9.03 -15.41 33.89
C GLN A 220 9.57 -14.09 34.43
N GLY A 221 8.85 -13.00 34.19
CA GLY A 221 9.20 -11.68 34.73
C GLY A 221 10.24 -10.89 33.93
N LEU A 222 10.69 -11.39 32.77
CA LEU A 222 11.58 -10.64 31.89
C LEU A 222 10.86 -9.39 31.37
N LEU A 223 11.51 -8.23 31.55
CA LEU A 223 11.01 -6.93 31.11
C LEU A 223 11.72 -6.46 29.83
N LEU A 224 13.01 -6.77 29.70
CA LEU A 224 13.86 -6.29 28.61
C LEU A 224 14.66 -7.43 28.01
N LEU A 225 14.55 -7.61 26.70
CA LEU A 225 15.32 -8.58 25.95
C LEU A 225 16.00 -7.89 24.76
N ASN A 226 17.33 -7.79 24.82
CA ASN A 226 18.15 -7.29 23.73
C ASN A 226 18.86 -8.46 23.04
N LEU A 227 18.53 -8.67 21.77
CA LEU A 227 19.07 -9.67 20.85
C LEU A 227 19.67 -9.01 19.60
N SER A 228 19.94 -7.71 19.65
CA SER A 228 20.45 -6.94 18.51
C SER A 228 21.81 -7.44 18.00
N ASP A 229 22.14 -7.14 16.74
CA ASP A 229 23.45 -7.42 16.13
C ASP A 229 23.87 -8.91 16.22
N ASN A 230 22.93 -9.81 15.95
CA ASN A 230 23.16 -11.24 15.91
C ASN A 230 23.01 -11.77 14.47
N LYS A 231 22.84 -13.08 14.33
CA LYS A 231 22.62 -13.77 13.03
C LYS A 231 21.33 -14.57 13.08
N LEU A 232 20.33 -14.12 13.85
CA LEU A 232 19.08 -14.85 14.04
C LEU A 232 18.31 -14.87 12.73
N GLU A 233 17.94 -16.07 12.28
CA GLU A 233 17.12 -16.26 11.08
C GLU A 233 15.62 -16.31 11.44
N ALA A 234 15.30 -16.72 12.66
CA ALA A 234 13.93 -16.76 13.18
C ALA A 234 13.88 -16.49 14.68
N ILE A 235 12.74 -15.97 15.14
CA ILE A 235 12.37 -15.90 16.55
C ILE A 235 11.35 -17.03 16.82
N PRO A 236 11.58 -17.89 17.84
CA PRO A 236 10.67 -18.99 18.13
C PRO A 236 9.34 -18.49 18.69
N ASP A 237 8.25 -19.20 18.40
CA ASP A 237 6.90 -18.88 18.91
C ASP A 237 6.83 -18.78 20.43
N SER A 238 7.72 -19.49 21.12
CA SER A 238 7.90 -19.45 22.57
C SER A 238 8.13 -18.03 23.13
N ILE A 239 8.53 -17.05 22.31
CA ILE A 239 8.68 -15.65 22.73
C ILE A 239 7.41 -15.10 23.40
N ALA A 240 6.23 -15.58 23.00
CA ALA A 240 4.95 -15.25 23.60
C ALA A 240 4.84 -15.60 25.10
N GLY A 241 5.66 -16.53 25.59
CA GLY A 241 5.72 -16.88 27.02
C GLY A 241 6.29 -15.76 27.90
N LEU A 242 6.89 -14.72 27.30
CA LEU A 242 7.42 -13.54 27.98
C LEU A 242 6.33 -12.49 28.24
N HIS A 243 5.27 -12.86 28.96
CA HIS A 243 4.08 -12.02 29.20
C HIS A 243 4.35 -10.66 29.90
N SER A 244 5.53 -10.48 30.50
CA SER A 244 5.94 -9.24 31.17
C SER A 244 6.85 -8.35 30.34
N LEU A 245 7.19 -8.77 29.11
CA LEU A 245 8.15 -8.05 28.27
C LEU A 245 7.61 -6.67 27.91
N VAL A 246 8.44 -5.66 28.16
CA VAL A 246 8.18 -4.25 27.90
C VAL A 246 8.97 -3.77 26.69
N GLU A 247 10.17 -4.31 26.48
CA GLU A 247 11.02 -3.92 25.36
C GLU A 247 11.74 -5.14 24.79
N LEU A 248 11.65 -5.25 23.47
CA LEU A 248 12.27 -6.29 22.67
C LEU A 248 13.07 -5.63 21.54
N ASP A 249 14.38 -5.83 21.56
CA ASP A 249 15.25 -5.44 20.47
C ASP A 249 15.81 -6.68 19.78
N VAL A 250 15.47 -6.86 18.50
CA VAL A 250 15.98 -7.92 17.62
C VAL A 250 16.57 -7.31 16.34
N SER A 251 16.99 -6.04 16.40
CA SER A 251 17.56 -5.33 15.26
C SER A 251 18.89 -5.93 14.79
N GLY A 252 19.29 -5.66 13.54
CA GLY A 252 20.60 -6.12 13.03
C GLY A 252 20.72 -7.65 12.98
N ASN A 253 19.65 -8.32 12.55
CA ASN A 253 19.60 -9.78 12.41
C ASN A 253 19.27 -10.18 10.95
N LEU A 254 18.94 -11.44 10.72
CA LEU A 254 18.64 -11.99 9.39
C LEU A 254 17.18 -12.47 9.30
N LEU A 255 16.28 -11.92 10.12
CA LEU A 255 14.89 -12.36 10.21
C LEU A 255 14.14 -12.08 8.90
N GLU A 256 13.51 -13.12 8.33
CA GLU A 256 12.63 -12.98 7.16
C GLU A 256 11.17 -12.78 7.55
N THR A 257 10.77 -13.29 8.72
CA THR A 257 9.44 -13.14 9.30
C THR A 257 9.52 -12.95 10.82
N LEU A 258 8.45 -12.42 11.41
CA LEU A 258 8.21 -12.48 12.85
C LEU A 258 7.16 -13.56 13.14
N PRO A 259 7.24 -14.26 14.28
CA PRO A 259 6.23 -15.24 14.66
C PRO A 259 4.88 -14.57 14.93
N ASP A 260 3.78 -15.21 14.52
CA ASP A 260 2.42 -14.73 14.81
C ASP A 260 2.17 -14.62 16.33
N SER A 261 2.92 -15.36 17.14
CA SER A 261 2.81 -15.31 18.60
C SER A 261 3.28 -13.98 19.20
N ILE A 262 3.98 -13.12 18.44
CA ILE A 262 4.43 -11.79 18.92
C ILE A 262 3.26 -10.94 19.44
N GLY A 263 2.07 -11.08 18.83
CA GLY A 263 0.85 -10.40 19.24
C GLY A 263 0.33 -10.72 20.64
N LEU A 264 0.89 -11.75 21.30
CA LEU A 264 0.53 -12.12 22.67
C LEU A 264 1.27 -11.28 23.73
N LEU A 265 2.28 -10.50 23.32
CA LEU A 265 3.08 -9.64 24.20
C LEU A 265 2.34 -8.32 24.52
N SER A 266 1.21 -8.45 25.23
CA SER A 266 0.30 -7.34 25.54
C SER A 266 0.91 -6.16 26.31
N LYS A 267 2.04 -6.34 27.00
CA LYS A 267 2.75 -5.29 27.76
C LYS A 267 3.92 -4.65 27.00
N LEU A 268 4.19 -5.10 25.78
CA LEU A 268 5.29 -4.61 24.97
C LEU A 268 5.05 -3.15 24.61
N LYS A 269 6.01 -2.29 24.93
CA LYS A 269 6.00 -0.85 24.65
C LYS A 269 6.96 -0.46 23.55
N ILE A 270 8.10 -1.14 23.46
CA ILE A 270 9.14 -0.85 22.48
C ILE A 270 9.45 -2.15 21.74
N LEU A 271 9.29 -2.12 20.42
CA LEU A 271 9.69 -3.20 19.55
C LEU A 271 10.61 -2.65 18.47
N ASN A 272 11.86 -3.09 18.49
CA ASN A 272 12.85 -2.78 17.47
C ASN A 272 13.19 -4.05 16.68
N VAL A 273 12.78 -4.09 15.41
CA VAL A 273 13.04 -5.16 14.44
C VAL A 273 13.77 -4.61 13.21
N SER A 274 14.40 -3.44 13.33
CA SER A 274 15.08 -2.78 12.23
C SER A 274 16.28 -3.56 11.70
N THR A 275 16.73 -3.25 10.49
CA THR A 275 17.92 -3.87 9.88
C THR A 275 17.81 -5.41 9.84
N ASN A 276 16.72 -5.88 9.26
CA ASN A 276 16.42 -7.31 9.06
C ASN A 276 16.03 -7.54 7.59
N LYS A 277 15.43 -8.69 7.27
CA LYS A 277 14.98 -9.05 5.91
C LYS A 277 13.46 -9.23 5.84
N LEU A 278 12.72 -8.63 6.77
CA LEU A 278 11.27 -8.80 6.88
C LEU A 278 10.56 -8.37 5.60
N THR A 279 9.74 -9.25 5.03
CA THR A 279 8.91 -8.93 3.85
C THR A 279 7.49 -8.50 4.23
N ALA A 280 7.00 -8.92 5.39
CA ALA A 280 5.72 -8.54 5.97
C ALA A 280 5.81 -8.56 7.49
N LEU A 281 4.92 -7.81 8.14
CA LEU A 281 4.65 -7.94 9.57
C LEU A 281 3.46 -8.89 9.77
N PRO A 282 3.45 -9.74 10.80
CA PRO A 282 2.29 -10.57 11.10
C PRO A 282 1.12 -9.70 11.55
N ASP A 283 -0.10 -9.99 11.12
CA ASP A 283 -1.30 -9.22 11.50
C ASP A 283 -1.52 -9.19 13.01
N SER A 284 -1.00 -10.20 13.72
CA SER A 284 -1.06 -10.28 15.17
C SER A 284 -0.28 -9.17 15.88
N ILE A 285 0.69 -8.51 15.22
CA ILE A 285 1.44 -7.38 15.80
C ILE A 285 0.50 -6.26 16.26
N CYS A 286 -0.63 -6.10 15.59
CA CYS A 286 -1.68 -5.14 15.95
C CYS A 286 -2.24 -5.40 17.36
N ARG A 287 -2.17 -6.64 17.87
CA ARG A 287 -2.64 -7.00 19.21
C ARG A 287 -1.71 -6.55 20.34
N CYS A 288 -0.50 -6.07 20.01
CA CYS A 288 0.41 -5.45 20.96
C CYS A 288 -0.04 -4.01 21.31
N GLY A 289 -1.26 -3.85 21.83
CA GLY A 289 -1.90 -2.54 22.04
C GLY A 289 -1.20 -1.60 23.02
N SER A 290 -0.19 -2.07 23.77
CA SER A 290 0.65 -1.21 24.64
C SER A 290 1.86 -0.60 23.91
N LEU A 291 2.07 -0.90 22.63
CA LEU A 291 3.20 -0.39 21.86
C LEU A 291 3.16 1.14 21.80
N VAL A 292 4.31 1.74 22.09
CA VAL A 292 4.58 3.18 22.03
C VAL A 292 5.58 3.48 20.92
N ILE A 293 6.56 2.61 20.72
CA ILE A 293 7.59 2.73 19.69
C ILE A 293 7.66 1.43 18.90
N LEU A 294 7.49 1.54 17.58
CA LEU A 294 7.69 0.45 16.64
C LEU A 294 8.71 0.88 15.59
N ASP A 295 9.86 0.21 15.60
CA ASP A 295 10.90 0.39 14.59
C ASP A 295 11.01 -0.86 13.72
N VAL A 296 10.60 -0.71 12.46
CA VAL A 296 10.66 -1.74 11.41
C VAL A 296 11.48 -1.25 10.22
N SER A 297 12.32 -0.24 10.42
CA SER A 297 13.15 0.37 9.38
C SER A 297 14.19 -0.58 8.80
N PHE A 298 14.72 -0.27 7.61
CA PHE A 298 15.75 -1.09 6.93
C PHE A 298 15.34 -2.56 6.78
N ASN A 299 14.14 -2.78 6.24
CA ASN A 299 13.60 -4.11 5.94
C ASN A 299 13.16 -4.15 4.46
N ARG A 300 12.29 -5.09 4.11
CA ARG A 300 11.76 -5.28 2.75
C ARG A 300 10.23 -5.30 2.75
N LEU A 301 9.62 -4.62 3.72
CA LEU A 301 8.17 -4.58 3.89
C LEU A 301 7.51 -3.94 2.68
N THR A 302 6.46 -4.59 2.16
CA THR A 302 5.68 -4.07 1.01
C THR A 302 4.37 -3.41 1.44
N TYR A 303 3.88 -3.71 2.64
CA TYR A 303 2.68 -3.15 3.24
C TYR A 303 2.78 -3.17 4.77
N LEU A 304 1.89 -2.43 5.44
CA LEU A 304 1.61 -2.55 6.86
C LEU A 304 0.28 -3.31 7.05
N PRO A 305 0.12 -4.05 8.16
CA PRO A 305 -1.14 -4.73 8.47
C PRO A 305 -2.34 -3.78 8.44
N THR A 306 -3.47 -4.25 7.90
CA THR A 306 -4.65 -3.42 7.65
C THR A 306 -5.23 -2.77 8.91
N ASN A 307 -5.10 -3.41 10.08
CA ASN A 307 -5.61 -2.92 11.37
C ASN A 307 -4.54 -2.24 12.24
N ILE A 308 -3.36 -1.91 11.68
CA ILE A 308 -2.26 -1.36 12.48
C ILE A 308 -2.68 -0.09 13.22
N GLY A 309 -3.47 0.78 12.58
CA GLY A 309 -3.82 2.04 13.20
C GLY A 309 -5.05 2.02 14.11
N SER A 310 -5.98 1.09 13.89
CA SER A 310 -7.15 0.93 14.75
C SER A 310 -6.83 0.22 16.07
N GLU A 311 -5.83 -0.67 16.09
CA GLU A 311 -5.44 -1.45 17.27
C GLU A 311 -4.25 -0.84 18.04
N LEU A 312 -3.24 -0.29 17.35
CA LEU A 312 -2.07 0.34 18.01
C LEU A 312 -2.33 1.79 18.40
N VAL A 313 -3.41 2.03 19.15
CA VAL A 313 -3.87 3.37 19.52
C VAL A 313 -2.91 4.17 20.41
N ASN A 314 -1.97 3.49 21.08
CA ASN A 314 -0.97 4.09 21.97
C ASN A 314 0.37 4.37 21.27
N LEU A 315 0.51 4.03 19.98
CA LEU A 315 1.78 4.18 19.28
C LEU A 315 2.09 5.66 19.08
N GLU A 316 3.22 6.13 19.60
CA GLU A 316 3.68 7.51 19.49
C GLU A 316 4.73 7.67 18.38
N LYS A 317 5.54 6.64 18.13
CA LYS A 317 6.60 6.65 17.11
C LYS A 317 6.56 5.42 16.22
N LEU A 318 6.46 5.66 14.91
CA LEU A 318 6.51 4.64 13.87
C LEU A 318 7.67 4.95 12.92
N LEU A 319 8.65 4.04 12.88
CA LEU A 319 9.82 4.13 12.01
C LEU A 319 9.75 3.00 10.98
N ILE A 320 9.50 3.37 9.72
CA ILE A 320 9.30 2.42 8.61
C ILE A 320 10.18 2.76 7.40
N GLN A 321 11.17 3.63 7.57
CA GLN A 321 12.06 4.07 6.51
C GLN A 321 12.88 2.92 5.90
N TYR A 322 13.35 3.10 4.67
CA TYR A 322 14.11 2.09 3.92
C TYR A 322 13.37 0.74 3.82
N ASN A 323 12.12 0.81 3.35
CA ASN A 323 11.28 -0.35 3.03
C ASN A 323 10.77 -0.21 1.58
N LYS A 324 9.74 -0.99 1.21
CA LYS A 324 9.11 -0.98 -0.12
C LYS A 324 7.60 -0.76 -0.01
N ILE A 325 7.18 0.01 0.99
CA ILE A 325 5.76 0.24 1.27
C ILE A 325 5.18 1.13 0.16
N ARG A 326 4.08 0.67 -0.44
CA ARG A 326 3.44 1.36 -1.57
C ARG A 326 2.26 2.24 -1.19
N SER A 327 1.57 1.87 -0.12
CA SER A 327 0.45 2.61 0.43
C SER A 327 0.34 2.36 1.93
N PHE A 328 -0.20 3.34 2.64
CA PHE A 328 -0.66 3.15 4.00
C PHE A 328 -2.08 2.58 4.00
N PRO A 329 -2.42 1.69 4.96
CA PRO A 329 -3.81 1.30 5.18
C PRO A 329 -4.63 2.50 5.67
N THR A 330 -5.92 2.55 5.35
CA THR A 330 -6.79 3.65 5.82
C THR A 330 -6.85 3.77 7.34
N SER A 331 -6.64 2.66 8.07
CA SER A 331 -6.59 2.66 9.53
C SER A 331 -5.47 3.52 10.11
N VAL A 332 -4.44 3.90 9.33
CA VAL A 332 -3.36 4.79 9.80
C VAL A 332 -3.92 6.10 10.37
N GLY A 333 -5.01 6.61 9.82
CA GLY A 333 -5.70 7.81 10.32
C GLY A 333 -6.27 7.66 11.74
N GLU A 334 -6.44 6.44 12.22
CA GLU A 334 -6.98 6.14 13.56
C GLU A 334 -5.91 6.11 14.64
N MET A 335 -4.62 6.30 14.30
CA MET A 335 -3.50 6.31 15.23
C MET A 335 -3.45 7.61 16.05
N ARG A 336 -4.37 7.75 17.01
CA ARG A 336 -4.59 8.99 17.76
C ARG A 336 -3.38 9.46 18.56
N SER A 337 -2.46 8.58 18.96
CA SER A 337 -1.29 8.95 19.75
C SER A 337 -0.04 9.22 18.91
N LEU A 338 -0.10 9.03 17.59
CA LEU A 338 1.08 9.10 16.72
C LEU A 338 1.58 10.55 16.62
N LYS A 339 2.84 10.75 16.99
CA LYS A 339 3.54 12.05 16.96
C LYS A 339 4.68 12.06 15.97
N PHE A 340 5.31 10.91 15.75
CA PHE A 340 6.49 10.79 14.90
C PHE A 340 6.29 9.66 13.89
N LEU A 341 6.26 10.02 12.61
CA LEU A 341 6.24 9.06 11.51
C LEU A 341 7.40 9.33 10.56
N ASP A 342 8.29 8.34 10.44
CA ASP A 342 9.34 8.36 9.44
C ASP A 342 9.13 7.23 8.41
N ALA A 343 8.85 7.62 7.19
CA ALA A 343 8.63 6.75 6.05
C ALA A 343 9.47 7.11 4.82
N HIS A 344 10.62 7.76 5.02
CA HIS A 344 11.52 8.05 3.90
C HIS A 344 12.08 6.78 3.23
N PHE A 345 12.45 6.88 1.95
CA PHE A 345 12.92 5.75 1.15
C PHE A 345 11.93 4.57 1.17
N ASN A 346 10.70 4.83 0.75
CA ASN A 346 9.70 3.82 0.44
C ASN A 346 9.25 3.95 -1.04
N GLU A 347 8.20 3.24 -1.42
CA GLU A 347 7.60 3.26 -2.76
C GLU A 347 6.20 3.89 -2.72
N LEU A 348 5.95 4.87 -1.83
CA LEU A 348 4.61 5.40 -1.59
C LEU A 348 4.06 6.13 -2.82
N HIS A 349 2.86 5.74 -3.27
CA HIS A 349 2.15 6.43 -4.36
C HIS A 349 1.31 7.63 -3.87
N GLY A 350 0.95 7.65 -2.60
CA GLY A 350 0.02 8.61 -2.04
C GLY A 350 -0.24 8.32 -0.57
N LEU A 351 -0.94 9.25 0.08
CA LEU A 351 -1.46 9.07 1.42
C LEU A 351 -2.98 8.86 1.34
N PRO A 352 -3.58 8.00 2.19
CA PRO A 352 -5.03 7.86 2.24
C PRO A 352 -5.67 9.15 2.76
N ASP A 353 -6.92 9.43 2.37
CA ASP A 353 -7.65 10.62 2.85
C ASP A 353 -7.79 10.64 4.38
N SER A 354 -7.87 9.47 5.02
CA SER A 354 -7.91 9.34 6.47
C SER A 354 -6.62 9.80 7.16
N PHE A 355 -5.50 9.95 6.45
CA PHE A 355 -4.23 10.38 7.01
C PHE A 355 -4.32 11.76 7.69
N VAL A 356 -5.23 12.62 7.22
CA VAL A 356 -5.47 13.96 7.79
C VAL A 356 -6.05 13.93 9.21
N LEU A 357 -6.53 12.76 9.66
CA LEU A 357 -7.07 12.56 11.01
C LEU A 357 -5.97 12.45 12.09
N LEU A 358 -4.70 12.39 11.69
CA LEU A 358 -3.52 12.35 12.56
C LEU A 358 -3.22 13.71 13.22
N THR A 359 -4.19 14.21 13.99
CA THR A 359 -4.17 15.56 14.58
C THR A 359 -3.12 15.78 15.67
N ASN A 360 -2.42 14.73 16.12
CA ASN A 360 -1.31 14.82 17.08
C ASN A 360 0.07 14.63 16.43
N LEU A 361 0.15 14.52 15.10
CA LEU A 361 1.39 14.29 14.39
C LEU A 361 2.27 15.55 14.40
N GLU A 362 3.46 15.47 14.98
CA GLU A 362 4.41 16.58 15.13
C GLU A 362 5.54 16.52 14.10
N TYR A 363 5.97 15.31 13.74
CA TYR A 363 7.05 15.05 12.78
C TYR A 363 6.60 14.06 11.71
N LEU A 364 6.78 14.45 10.45
CA LEU A 364 6.49 13.61 9.30
C LEU A 364 7.63 13.69 8.28
N ASN A 365 8.24 12.55 8.01
CA ASN A 365 9.22 12.41 6.93
C ASN A 365 8.69 11.44 5.87
N LEU A 366 8.41 11.98 4.69
CA LEU A 366 7.98 11.26 3.48
C LEU A 366 8.97 11.47 2.33
N SER A 367 10.20 11.91 2.64
CA SER A 367 11.19 12.16 1.61
C SER A 367 11.55 10.90 0.83
N SER A 368 12.05 11.07 -0.39
CA SER A 368 12.64 9.97 -1.15
C SER A 368 11.66 8.82 -1.47
N ASN A 369 10.39 9.13 -1.76
CA ASN A 369 9.42 8.22 -2.38
C ASN A 369 9.40 8.44 -3.92
N PHE A 370 10.61 8.43 -4.49
CA PHE A 370 11.05 9.03 -5.76
C PHE A 370 10.21 8.75 -7.02
N SER A 371 9.46 7.65 -7.07
CA SER A 371 8.78 7.22 -8.30
C SER A 371 7.30 7.58 -8.37
N ASP A 372 6.64 7.89 -7.25
CA ASP A 372 5.20 7.73 -7.24
C ASP A 372 4.39 8.75 -6.41
N LEU A 373 4.97 9.39 -5.39
CA LEU A 373 4.23 10.38 -4.59
C LEU A 373 4.09 11.69 -5.36
N GLN A 374 2.91 11.87 -5.96
CA GLN A 374 2.59 13.02 -6.83
C GLN A 374 1.78 14.11 -6.11
N ASP A 375 0.91 13.71 -5.20
CA ASP A 375 -0.02 14.62 -4.54
C ASP A 375 -0.18 14.28 -3.06
N LEU A 376 -0.57 15.29 -2.28
CA LEU A 376 -1.01 15.14 -0.90
C LEU A 376 -2.55 15.25 -0.84
N PRO A 377 -3.20 14.66 0.17
CA PRO A 377 -4.63 14.83 0.41
C PRO A 377 -5.05 16.31 0.41
N SER A 378 -6.22 16.63 -0.14
CA SER A 378 -6.70 18.01 -0.26
C SER A 378 -6.85 18.71 1.10
N ALA A 379 -7.12 17.94 2.15
CA ALA A 379 -7.24 18.38 3.54
C ALA A 379 -5.95 18.22 4.37
N PHE A 380 -4.78 18.13 3.73
CA PHE A 380 -3.51 17.97 4.44
C PHE A 380 -3.24 19.06 5.49
N GLY A 381 -3.81 20.26 5.31
CA GLY A 381 -3.78 21.35 6.28
C GLY A 381 -4.42 21.06 7.64
N ASP A 382 -5.18 19.97 7.79
CA ASP A 382 -5.83 19.58 9.05
C ASP A 382 -4.82 18.97 10.06
N LEU A 383 -3.58 18.71 9.65
CA LEU A 383 -2.47 18.30 10.51
C LEU A 383 -1.93 19.49 11.34
N ILE A 384 -2.80 20.11 12.14
CA ILE A 384 -2.56 21.39 12.84
C ILE A 384 -1.40 21.38 13.84
N THR A 385 -0.98 20.21 14.32
CA THR A 385 0.15 20.05 15.27
C THR A 385 1.48 19.78 14.57
N LEU A 386 1.49 19.63 13.25
CA LEU A 386 2.69 19.28 12.48
C LEU A 386 3.72 20.40 12.54
N GLN A 387 4.92 20.09 13.02
CA GLN A 387 6.03 21.03 13.23
C GLN A 387 7.14 20.84 12.21
N GLU A 388 7.39 19.58 11.83
CA GLU A 388 8.47 19.23 10.90
C GLU A 388 7.93 18.33 9.79
N LEU A 389 8.12 18.78 8.55
CA LEU A 389 7.68 18.07 7.36
C LEU A 389 8.81 18.00 6.33
N ASP A 390 9.22 16.78 5.99
CA ASP A 390 10.13 16.53 4.88
C ASP A 390 9.40 15.79 3.76
N LEU A 391 9.28 16.45 2.61
CA LEU A 391 8.70 15.94 1.36
C LEU A 391 9.73 15.95 0.23
N SER A 392 11.01 16.13 0.54
CA SER A 392 12.05 16.25 -0.48
C SER A 392 12.17 14.98 -1.32
N ASN A 393 12.69 15.10 -2.54
CA ASN A 393 12.94 13.98 -3.44
C ASN A 393 11.67 13.17 -3.78
N ASN A 394 10.58 13.86 -4.13
CA ASN A 394 9.32 13.26 -4.58
C ASN A 394 8.92 13.82 -5.96
N GLN A 395 7.70 13.52 -6.42
CA GLN A 395 7.17 14.01 -7.70
C GLN A 395 6.02 15.01 -7.50
N ILE A 396 6.07 15.79 -6.41
CA ILE A 396 4.98 16.69 -6.03
C ILE A 396 4.98 17.92 -6.93
N HIS A 397 3.87 18.13 -7.63
CA HIS A 397 3.69 19.28 -8.53
C HIS A 397 3.08 20.50 -7.84
N ALA A 398 2.19 20.29 -6.88
CA ALA A 398 1.55 21.34 -6.13
C ALA A 398 1.27 20.91 -4.69
N LEU A 399 1.38 21.86 -3.76
CA LEU A 399 0.84 21.69 -2.42
C LEU A 399 -0.69 21.95 -2.43
N PRO A 400 -1.45 21.27 -1.56
CA PRO A 400 -2.90 21.48 -1.46
C PRO A 400 -3.22 22.88 -0.94
N ASP A 401 -4.34 23.47 -1.35
CA ASP A 401 -4.70 24.85 -0.94
C ASP A 401 -4.89 24.99 0.58
N THR A 402 -5.20 23.89 1.28
CA THR A 402 -5.28 23.87 2.75
C THR A 402 -3.91 23.98 3.44
N PHE A 403 -2.78 23.83 2.73
CA PHE A 403 -1.44 23.82 3.34
C PHE A 403 -1.12 25.09 4.15
N GLY A 404 -1.77 26.22 3.83
CA GLY A 404 -1.67 27.46 4.61
C GLY A 404 -2.18 27.37 6.05
N THR A 405 -2.96 26.35 6.42
CA THR A 405 -3.51 26.18 7.79
C THR A 405 -2.59 25.42 8.74
N LEU A 406 -1.40 25.00 8.30
CA LEU A 406 -0.41 24.32 9.13
C LEU A 406 0.30 25.29 10.08
N GLU A 407 -0.42 25.92 11.01
CA GLU A 407 0.08 27.02 11.87
C GLU A 407 1.32 26.65 12.69
N SER A 408 1.45 25.38 13.09
CA SER A 408 2.57 24.87 13.89
C SER A 408 3.83 24.54 13.08
N LEU A 409 3.78 24.59 11.75
CA LEU A 409 4.88 24.13 10.90
C LEU A 409 6.08 25.08 11.00
N THR A 410 7.23 24.55 11.41
CA THR A 410 8.46 25.34 11.58
C THR A 410 9.56 24.91 10.61
N LYS A 411 9.63 23.62 10.29
CA LYS A 411 10.59 23.06 9.33
C LYS A 411 9.85 22.42 8.18
N LEU A 412 10.21 22.84 6.98
CA LEU A 412 9.65 22.34 5.74
C LEU A 412 10.79 22.11 4.75
N ASN A 413 10.88 20.89 4.24
CA ASN A 413 11.78 20.55 3.15
C ASN A 413 10.98 20.07 1.94
N LEU A 414 11.13 20.77 0.83
CA LEU A 414 10.44 20.51 -0.45
C LEU A 414 11.42 20.25 -1.59
N ASP A 415 12.72 20.18 -1.30
CA ASP A 415 13.77 20.11 -2.30
C ASP A 415 13.58 18.93 -3.25
N GLN A 416 14.02 19.06 -4.50
CA GLN A 416 13.94 17.98 -5.49
C GLN A 416 12.51 17.48 -5.74
N ASN A 417 11.56 18.42 -5.87
CA ASN A 417 10.23 18.18 -6.41
C ASN A 417 9.99 19.05 -7.66
N PRO A 418 9.20 18.61 -8.64
CA PRO A 418 8.78 19.41 -9.79
C PRO A 418 7.65 20.41 -9.42
N LEU A 419 7.85 21.15 -8.32
CA LEU A 419 6.87 22.08 -7.76
C LEU A 419 6.63 23.28 -8.67
N VAL A 420 5.35 23.52 -8.98
CA VAL A 420 4.85 24.71 -9.66
C VAL A 420 4.17 25.64 -8.64
N VAL A 421 3.55 25.07 -7.62
CA VAL A 421 2.81 25.79 -6.58
C VAL A 421 3.19 25.22 -5.21
N PRO A 422 3.84 25.99 -4.32
CA PRO A 422 4.29 27.39 -4.49
C PRO A 422 5.50 27.54 -5.44
N PRO A 423 5.73 28.74 -6.01
CA PRO A 423 6.92 29.04 -6.80
C PRO A 423 8.22 28.83 -6.01
N GLU A 424 9.31 28.52 -6.72
CA GLU A 424 10.62 28.21 -6.13
C GLU A 424 11.15 29.35 -5.25
N GLU A 425 10.85 30.60 -5.59
CA GLU A 425 11.24 31.77 -4.79
C GLU A 425 10.61 31.74 -3.40
N VAL A 426 9.32 31.40 -3.32
CA VAL A 426 8.58 31.28 -2.05
C VAL A 426 9.10 30.10 -1.24
N VAL A 427 9.42 28.97 -1.90
CA VAL A 427 9.99 27.79 -1.23
C VAL A 427 11.33 28.14 -0.56
N LYS A 428 12.18 28.91 -1.22
CA LYS A 428 13.50 29.33 -0.69
C LYS A 428 13.40 30.25 0.52
N GLU A 429 12.32 31.01 0.64
CA GLU A 429 12.06 31.87 1.80
C GLU A 429 11.67 31.06 3.06
N GLY A 430 11.28 29.80 2.89
CA GLY A 430 11.06 28.84 3.97
C GLY A 430 9.59 28.57 4.31
N ALA A 431 9.38 27.82 5.39
CA ALA A 431 8.06 27.28 5.76
C ALA A 431 6.98 28.36 5.94
N GLU A 432 7.33 29.50 6.57
CA GLU A 432 6.37 30.58 6.84
C GLU A 432 5.90 31.25 5.54
N ALA A 433 6.82 31.55 4.61
CA ALA A 433 6.48 32.14 3.32
C ALA A 433 5.58 31.21 2.49
N VAL A 434 5.89 29.90 2.48
CA VAL A 434 5.05 28.88 1.83
C VAL A 434 3.64 28.86 2.42
N ARG A 435 3.50 28.86 3.76
CA ARG A 435 2.17 28.90 4.40
C ARG A 435 1.39 30.15 4.05
N MET A 436 2.02 31.32 4.14
CA MET A 436 1.38 32.60 3.83
C MET A 436 0.90 32.64 2.39
N TYR A 437 1.75 32.24 1.43
CA TYR A 437 1.39 32.15 0.02
C TYR A 437 0.21 31.21 -0.22
N MET A 438 0.24 30.01 0.37
CA MET A 438 -0.85 29.03 0.21
C MET A 438 -2.15 29.51 0.87
N GLY A 439 -2.07 30.17 2.03
CA GLY A 439 -3.21 30.77 2.72
C GLY A 439 -3.86 31.89 1.90
N GLU A 440 -3.06 32.84 1.39
CA GLU A 440 -3.55 33.92 0.52
C GLU A 440 -4.16 33.39 -0.78
N ARG A 441 -3.51 32.37 -1.37
CA ARG A 441 -4.03 31.68 -2.56
C ARG A 441 -5.41 31.08 -2.29
N ARG A 442 -5.59 30.39 -1.17
CA ARG A 442 -6.87 29.80 -0.78
C ARG A 442 -7.96 30.86 -0.60
N ILE A 443 -7.64 31.99 0.02
CA ILE A 443 -8.58 33.11 0.17
C ILE A 443 -9.02 33.62 -1.20
N ARG A 444 -8.06 33.84 -2.12
CA ARG A 444 -8.35 34.31 -3.48
C ARG A 444 -9.25 33.33 -4.25
N ILE A 445 -8.99 32.02 -4.13
CA ILE A 445 -9.83 30.98 -4.73
C ILE A 445 -11.26 31.07 -4.18
N LEU A 446 -11.42 31.19 -2.86
CA LEU A 446 -12.75 31.30 -2.24
C LEU A 446 -13.50 32.57 -2.66
N GLU A 447 -12.82 33.70 -2.78
CA GLU A 447 -13.41 34.96 -3.29
C GLU A 447 -13.85 34.82 -4.75
N GLU A 448 -13.04 34.19 -5.60
CA GLU A 448 -13.37 33.90 -7.00
C GLU A 448 -14.58 32.93 -7.10
N GLU A 449 -14.67 31.93 -6.24
CA GLU A 449 -15.82 31.04 -6.19
C GLU A 449 -17.10 31.75 -5.71
N GLU A 450 -17.01 32.59 -4.68
CA GLU A 450 -18.15 33.37 -4.18
C GLU A 450 -18.66 34.35 -5.25
N THR A 451 -17.76 35.02 -5.96
CA THR A 451 -18.13 35.92 -7.06
C THR A 451 -18.76 35.16 -8.23
N ARG A 452 -18.23 33.97 -8.57
CA ARG A 452 -18.84 33.08 -9.58
C ARG A 452 -20.25 32.66 -9.19
N MET A 453 -20.46 32.21 -7.96
CA MET A 453 -21.79 31.83 -7.45
C MET A 453 -22.77 33.00 -7.45
N LYS A 454 -22.31 34.21 -7.10
CA LYS A 454 -23.12 35.43 -7.18
C LYS A 454 -23.56 35.72 -8.62
N MET A 455 -22.64 35.65 -9.59
CA MET A 455 -22.97 35.84 -11.00
C MET A 455 -23.93 34.77 -11.53
N GLU A 456 -23.74 33.51 -11.16
CA GLU A 456 -24.64 32.40 -11.53
C GLU A 456 -26.05 32.60 -10.97
N SER A 457 -26.17 32.98 -9.69
CA SER A 457 -27.47 33.27 -9.06
C SER A 457 -28.16 34.49 -9.69
N GLU A 458 -27.41 35.53 -10.03
CA GLU A 458 -27.93 36.69 -10.75
C GLU A 458 -28.42 36.30 -12.16
N MET A 459 -27.68 35.47 -12.90
CA MET A 459 -28.11 34.94 -14.20
C MET A 459 -29.41 34.14 -14.09
N GLU A 460 -29.50 33.20 -13.14
CA GLU A 460 -30.72 32.43 -12.91
C GLU A 460 -31.93 33.30 -12.56
N GLN A 461 -31.73 34.36 -11.75
CA GLN A 461 -32.78 35.33 -11.46
C GLN A 461 -33.19 36.14 -12.69
N THR A 462 -32.24 36.52 -13.57
CA THR A 462 -32.57 37.22 -14.81
C THR A 462 -33.33 36.34 -15.80
N ASP A 463 -33.01 35.05 -15.91
CA ASP A 463 -33.75 34.09 -16.73
C ASP A 463 -35.15 33.79 -16.17
N ALA A 464 -35.29 33.68 -14.84
CA ALA A 464 -36.59 33.63 -14.18
C ALA A 464 -37.40 34.93 -14.38
N GLY A 465 -36.71 36.09 -14.39
CA GLY A 465 -37.27 37.40 -14.71
C GLY A 465 -37.74 37.52 -16.18
N TRP A 466 -37.06 36.86 -17.11
CA TRP A 466 -37.48 36.76 -18.51
C TRP A 466 -38.74 35.89 -18.66
N LEU A 467 -38.78 34.71 -18.02
CA LEU A 467 -39.93 33.79 -18.04
C LEU A 467 -41.19 34.40 -17.39
N THR A 468 -41.04 35.22 -16.36
CA THR A 468 -42.16 35.94 -15.73
C THR A 468 -42.63 37.14 -16.56
N ARG A 469 -41.73 37.81 -17.30
CA ARG A 469 -42.11 38.89 -18.24
C ARG A 469 -42.79 38.38 -19.50
N THR A 470 -42.42 37.21 -20.03
CA THR A 470 -43.09 36.60 -21.20
C THR A 470 -44.49 36.11 -20.86
N THR A 471 -44.70 35.53 -19.67
CA THR A 471 -46.03 35.15 -19.17
C THR A 471 -46.91 36.36 -18.84
N SER A 472 -46.33 37.46 -18.36
CA SER A 472 -47.06 38.71 -18.11
C SER A 472 -47.49 39.42 -19.40
N LYS A 473 -46.66 39.40 -20.46
CA LYS A 473 -47.03 39.95 -21.78
C LYS A 473 -48.14 39.14 -22.47
N LEU A 474 -48.18 37.82 -22.28
CA LEU A 474 -49.29 36.98 -22.73
C LEU A 474 -50.60 37.27 -21.98
N LYS A 475 -50.54 37.71 -20.72
CA LYS A 475 -51.73 38.06 -19.93
C LYS A 475 -52.37 39.39 -20.36
N THR A 476 -51.57 40.36 -20.83
CA THR A 476 -52.08 41.62 -21.42
C THR A 476 -52.69 41.47 -22.81
N TYR A 477 -52.35 40.43 -23.58
CA TYR A 477 -52.98 40.17 -24.88
C TYR A 477 -54.30 39.38 -24.79
N VAL A 478 -54.64 38.84 -23.62
CA VAL A 478 -55.85 38.03 -23.39
C VAL A 478 -56.97 38.82 -22.70
N THR A 479 -56.72 40.06 -22.24
CA THR A 479 -57.73 40.91 -21.61
C THR A 479 -58.58 41.77 -22.56
N ASP A 480 -58.36 41.71 -23.88
CA ASP A 480 -59.14 42.48 -24.88
C ASP A 480 -60.08 41.62 -25.76
N VAL A 481 -60.29 40.33 -25.44
CA VAL A 481 -61.17 39.44 -26.22
C VAL A 481 -62.14 38.66 -25.34
N SER A 482 -62.86 39.32 -24.43
CA SER A 482 -63.93 38.68 -23.65
C SER A 482 -65.05 39.65 -23.25
N GLU A 483 -65.68 40.27 -24.24
CA GLU A 483 -67.08 40.69 -24.14
C GLU A 483 -67.85 40.00 -25.27
N TYR A 484 -69.06 39.54 -24.95
CA TYR A 484 -69.97 38.67 -25.74
C TYR A 484 -69.75 37.15 -25.60
N LEU A 485 -70.45 36.53 -24.64
CA LEU A 485 -71.61 35.66 -24.91
C LEU A 485 -72.11 34.97 -23.62
N VAL A 486 -73.43 35.11 -23.37
CA VAL A 486 -74.22 34.53 -22.26
C VAL A 486 -74.75 33.13 -22.67
N PRO A 487 -75.07 32.21 -21.73
CA PRO A 487 -75.24 30.77 -21.98
C PRO A 487 -76.70 30.29 -21.98
N THR A 488 -76.96 29.12 -22.59
CA THR A 488 -78.19 28.33 -22.37
C THR A 488 -77.88 26.83 -22.31
N THR A 489 -78.22 26.20 -21.20
CA THR A 489 -78.20 24.74 -20.92
C THR A 489 -79.44 24.02 -21.46
N PRO A 490 -79.50 22.66 -21.46
CA PRO A 490 -80.19 21.99 -20.35
C PRO A 490 -79.60 20.62 -19.88
N ARG A 491 -80.04 20.24 -18.67
CA ARG A 491 -79.78 19.00 -17.89
C ARG A 491 -80.61 17.80 -18.38
N ASP A 492 -80.17 16.58 -18.04
CA ASP A 492 -81.06 15.43 -17.74
C ASP A 492 -80.37 14.39 -16.81
N PRO A 493 -81.11 13.53 -16.08
CA PRO A 493 -80.87 13.25 -14.66
C PRO A 493 -81.09 11.76 -14.30
N TYR A 494 -80.05 10.94 -14.09
CA TYR A 494 -80.27 9.62 -13.50
C TYR A 494 -79.13 9.23 -12.55
N LEU A 495 -79.57 8.91 -11.33
CA LEU A 495 -78.99 7.93 -10.39
C LEU A 495 -77.98 8.42 -9.34
N GLU A 496 -78.55 8.92 -8.24
CA GLU A 496 -78.14 8.51 -6.90
C GLU A 496 -78.30 6.99 -6.71
N ARG A 497 -77.26 6.29 -6.21
CA ARG A 497 -77.40 5.27 -5.14
C ARG A 497 -76.03 4.85 -4.58
N LYS A 498 -75.87 5.05 -3.26
CA LYS A 498 -75.06 4.32 -2.23
C LYS A 498 -73.74 3.68 -2.69
N LEU A 499 -72.59 3.91 -2.07
CA LEU A 499 -72.24 3.99 -0.63
C LEU A 499 -70.89 4.70 -0.50
#